data_AF-A0A3S1AI37-F1
#
_entry.id   AF-A0A3S1AI37-F1
#
_cell.length_a   1.000
_cell.length_b   1.000
_cell.length_c   1.000
_cell.angle_alpha   90.00
_cell.angle_beta   90.00
_cell.angle_gamma   90.00
#
_symmetry.space_group_name_H-M   'P 1'
#
loop_
_entity.id
_entity.type
_entity.pdbx_description
1 polymer ?
#
loop_
_entity_poly.entity_id
_entity_poly.type
_entity_poly.pdbx_seq_one_letter_code
_entity_poly.pdbx_strand_id
1 'polypeptide(L)'
;MRVRQETFDTYWKFAAMRQEVFFNKINNPLPPWTNNRILNTYKFCNAYRASDRVSQYLIKNVIYDPNRSNNEEEVIFRILLFKIFNKIETWKYLEEKVGDYIVLSNFNFNTYSSILEEAMNSGHAIYTSAYMSCASKEFGYDKKHQNHLKLIEKMVFEDKLINRIVKAKNLEEVFNIIQEYPLLGKFMAYQLAIDINYSEIINFDENSFTIAGPGAERGINKCFINTGGKNYSDIILWMTENQDKEFQRLGLNFQSLWGRPLQAIDCQNLFCETDKYCREAFPELKSNRKKIKSKFTSNFQAIDYFYPPKWHINHKVQQTLAKRLQNLDNYKLEIIELENIQTQREITKLEASNTKNYQQLFLEDTIIDSLLSNIEKNSSQFLENMPIAKNKQEAHKKSANNKSKKQKNLQNMEVESSQQLCLF
;
A
#
# COMPACT_ATOMS: atom_id res chain seq x y z
N MET A 1 9.56 27.55 -18.76
CA MET A 1 8.36 27.12 -17.99
C MET A 1 8.13 28.13 -16.89
N ARG A 2 6.87 28.42 -16.54
CA ARG A 2 6.51 29.26 -15.39
C ARG A 2 5.74 28.42 -14.38
N VAL A 3 6.28 28.30 -13.17
CA VAL A 3 5.70 27.50 -12.08
C VAL A 3 4.93 28.37 -11.11
N ARG A 4 3.99 27.75 -10.39
CA ARG A 4 3.39 28.30 -9.17
C ARG A 4 4.22 27.78 -8.00
N GLN A 5 5.07 28.65 -7.47
CA GLN A 5 6.20 28.28 -6.61
C GLN A 5 5.78 27.42 -5.42
N GLU A 6 4.74 27.81 -4.67
CA GLU A 6 4.32 27.09 -3.47
C GLU A 6 3.89 25.64 -3.74
N THR A 7 3.08 25.42 -4.78
CA THR A 7 2.65 24.07 -5.19
C THR A 7 3.76 23.25 -5.81
N PHE A 8 4.65 23.90 -6.57
CA PHE A 8 5.80 23.24 -7.16
C PHE A 8 6.79 22.79 -6.08
N ASP A 9 7.06 23.63 -5.08
CA ASP A 9 7.86 23.24 -3.91
C ASP A 9 7.15 22.17 -3.09
N THR A 10 5.82 22.21 -3.02
CA THR A 10 5.02 21.19 -2.33
C THR A 10 5.18 19.82 -2.97
N TYR A 11 5.31 19.71 -4.29
CA TYR A 11 5.58 18.44 -4.97
C TYR A 11 6.85 17.77 -4.40
N TRP A 12 7.95 18.51 -4.33
CA TRP A 12 9.23 18.00 -3.86
C TRP A 12 9.24 17.73 -2.35
N LYS A 13 8.67 18.65 -1.56
CA LYS A 13 8.48 18.46 -0.12
C LYS A 13 7.64 17.22 0.16
N PHE A 14 6.55 17.01 -0.60
CA PHE A 14 5.70 15.84 -0.47
C PHE A 14 6.45 14.55 -0.81
N ALA A 15 7.24 14.53 -1.88
CA ALA A 15 8.07 13.38 -2.24
C ALA A 15 9.03 13.02 -1.10
N ALA A 16 9.75 14.00 -0.56
CA ALA A 16 10.67 13.81 0.57
C ALA A 16 9.95 13.32 1.84
N MET A 17 8.88 13.99 2.27
CA MET A 17 8.10 13.58 3.45
C MET A 17 7.51 12.17 3.29
N ARG A 18 7.05 11.79 2.09
CA ARG A 18 6.53 10.44 1.87
C ARG A 18 7.63 9.40 1.95
N GLN A 19 8.81 9.71 1.44
CA GLN A 19 9.93 8.80 1.48
C GLN A 19 10.50 8.65 2.89
N GLU A 20 10.49 9.72 3.68
CA GLU A 20 10.77 9.68 5.12
C GLU A 20 9.77 8.78 5.85
N VAL A 21 8.46 8.95 5.64
CA VAL A 21 7.43 8.08 6.23
C VAL A 21 7.64 6.60 5.83
N PHE A 22 8.10 6.33 4.61
CA PHE A 22 8.40 4.97 4.15
C PHE A 22 9.53 4.34 4.98
N PHE A 23 10.67 5.03 5.14
CA PHE A 23 11.77 4.53 5.96
C PHE A 23 11.44 4.51 7.46
N ASN A 24 10.66 5.46 7.96
CA ASN A 24 10.18 5.45 9.34
C ASN A 24 9.32 4.22 9.62
N LYS A 25 8.50 3.76 8.66
CA LYS A 25 7.74 2.49 8.78
C LYS A 25 8.64 1.24 8.71
N ILE A 26 9.74 1.33 7.98
CA ILE A 26 10.73 0.25 7.93
C ILE A 26 11.44 0.15 9.27
N ASN A 27 11.88 1.27 9.84
CA ASN A 27 12.67 1.28 11.07
C ASN A 27 11.80 1.15 12.33
N ASN A 28 10.58 1.71 12.32
CA ASN A 28 9.69 1.76 13.46
C ASN A 28 8.32 1.11 13.14
N PRO A 29 7.88 0.11 13.91
CA PRO A 29 6.60 -0.55 13.68
C PRO A 29 5.38 0.30 14.07
N LEU A 30 5.56 1.29 14.96
CA LEU A 30 4.47 2.07 15.54
C LEU A 30 4.42 3.50 14.98
N PRO A 31 3.20 4.09 14.83
CA PRO A 31 3.01 5.50 14.51
C PRO A 31 3.27 6.40 15.73
N PRO A 32 3.38 7.73 15.56
CA PRO A 32 3.32 8.47 14.28
C PRO A 32 4.64 8.38 13.50
N TRP A 33 4.55 8.22 12.18
CA TRP A 33 5.73 8.17 11.29
C TRP A 33 6.10 9.54 10.69
N THR A 34 5.31 10.57 10.99
CA THR A 34 5.53 11.96 10.58
C THR A 34 4.71 12.89 11.46
N ASN A 35 5.13 14.14 11.58
CA ASN A 35 4.36 15.21 12.21
C ASN A 35 3.40 15.91 11.22
N ASN A 36 3.44 15.54 9.94
CA ASN A 36 2.55 16.13 8.94
C ASN A 36 1.10 15.64 9.12
N ARG A 37 0.22 16.55 9.54
CA ARG A 37 -1.20 16.26 9.80
C ARG A 37 -1.94 15.67 8.59
N ILE A 38 -1.66 16.15 7.37
CA ILE A 38 -2.34 15.68 6.16
C ILE A 38 -1.95 14.23 5.87
N LEU A 39 -0.65 13.90 5.96
CA LEU A 39 -0.14 12.54 5.76
C LEU A 39 -0.62 11.54 6.83
N ASN A 40 -0.81 11.99 8.07
CA ASN A 40 -1.38 11.16 9.13
C ASN A 40 -2.89 10.93 8.97
N THR A 41 -3.61 11.85 8.32
CA THR A 41 -5.06 11.80 8.19
C THR A 41 -5.53 11.02 6.96
N TYR A 42 -4.83 11.15 5.83
CA TYR A 42 -5.30 10.65 4.53
C TYR A 42 -4.36 9.63 3.90
N LYS A 43 -4.93 8.73 3.10
CA LYS A 43 -4.18 7.70 2.39
C LYS A 43 -3.46 8.25 1.16
N PHE A 44 -2.13 8.13 1.16
CA PHE A 44 -1.26 8.43 0.02
C PHE A 44 -0.43 7.21 -0.39
N CYS A 45 -0.08 7.14 -1.67
CA CYS A 45 0.92 6.20 -2.17
C CYS A 45 2.33 6.56 -1.66
N ASN A 46 3.29 5.64 -1.77
CA ASN A 46 4.70 5.92 -1.55
C ASN A 46 5.28 6.79 -2.67
N ALA A 47 6.46 7.39 -2.43
CA ALA A 47 7.17 8.14 -3.46
C ALA A 47 7.57 7.22 -4.62
N TYR A 48 8.03 6.00 -4.29
CA TYR A 48 8.26 4.93 -5.26
C TYR A 48 7.02 4.05 -5.40
N ARG A 49 6.47 3.95 -6.61
CA ARG A 49 5.30 3.13 -6.93
C ARG A 49 5.50 1.68 -6.54
N ALA A 50 6.69 1.15 -6.80
CA ALA A 50 7.03 -0.24 -6.52
C ALA A 50 6.94 -0.56 -5.02
N SER A 51 7.07 0.43 -4.13
CA SER A 51 6.97 0.25 -2.68
C SER A 51 5.53 0.20 -2.16
N ASP A 52 4.52 0.49 -2.98
CA ASP A 52 3.12 0.34 -2.56
C ASP A 52 2.78 -1.12 -2.30
N ARG A 53 1.92 -1.38 -1.31
CA ARG A 53 1.57 -2.76 -0.88
C ARG A 53 1.07 -3.66 -2.03
N VAL A 54 0.26 -3.11 -2.93
CA VAL A 54 -0.26 -3.86 -4.09
C VAL A 54 0.85 -4.14 -5.10
N SER A 55 1.74 -3.17 -5.36
CA SER A 55 2.91 -3.37 -6.22
C SER A 55 3.88 -4.40 -5.62
N GLN A 56 4.11 -4.36 -4.31
CA GLN A 56 4.94 -5.34 -3.61
C GLN A 56 4.37 -6.75 -3.71
N TYR A 57 3.05 -6.90 -3.58
CA TYR A 57 2.40 -8.20 -3.78
C TYR A 57 2.52 -8.68 -5.23
N LEU A 58 2.31 -7.80 -6.22
CA LEU A 58 2.52 -8.12 -7.63
C LEU A 58 3.95 -8.61 -7.87
N ILE A 59 4.95 -7.82 -7.48
CA ILE A 59 6.37 -8.15 -7.71
C ILE A 59 6.70 -9.47 -7.01
N LYS A 60 6.45 -9.57 -5.71
CA LYS A 60 6.92 -10.72 -4.91
C LYS A 60 6.12 -11.99 -5.13
N ASN A 61 4.79 -11.91 -5.13
CA ASN A 61 3.91 -13.09 -5.07
C ASN A 61 3.35 -13.49 -6.43
N VAL A 62 3.25 -12.55 -7.38
CA VAL A 62 2.67 -12.83 -8.71
C VAL A 62 3.77 -13.04 -9.76
N ILE A 63 4.84 -12.24 -9.71
CA ILE A 63 5.95 -12.31 -10.66
C ILE A 63 7.05 -13.26 -10.18
N TYR A 64 7.60 -13.04 -8.98
CA TYR A 64 8.84 -13.68 -8.50
C TYR A 64 8.65 -14.78 -7.43
N ASP A 65 7.45 -15.34 -7.31
CA ASP A 65 7.23 -16.48 -6.42
C ASP A 65 8.01 -17.70 -6.96
N PRO A 66 8.98 -18.26 -6.19
CA PRO A 66 9.86 -19.32 -6.67
C PRO A 66 9.13 -20.63 -6.99
N ASN A 67 7.89 -20.79 -6.53
CA ASN A 67 7.08 -21.97 -6.82
C ASN A 67 6.32 -21.87 -8.16
N ARG A 68 6.43 -20.75 -8.88
CA ARG A 68 5.69 -20.52 -10.12
C ARG A 68 6.57 -20.68 -11.35
N SER A 69 5.91 -20.92 -12.49
CA SER A 69 6.58 -20.89 -13.78
C SER A 69 7.08 -19.47 -14.11
N ASN A 70 8.35 -19.41 -14.54
CA ASN A 70 9.01 -18.23 -15.08
C ASN A 70 8.86 -18.11 -16.60
N ASN A 71 8.05 -18.98 -17.24
CA ASN A 71 7.74 -18.84 -18.65
C ASN A 71 7.04 -17.50 -18.93
N GLU A 72 7.38 -16.87 -20.05
CA GLU A 72 6.87 -15.56 -20.45
C GLU A 72 5.35 -15.49 -20.55
N GLU A 73 4.70 -16.54 -21.07
CA GLU A 73 3.24 -16.60 -21.16
C GLU A 73 2.60 -16.64 -19.78
N GLU A 74 3.14 -17.46 -18.90
CA GLU A 74 2.69 -17.61 -17.52
C GLU A 74 2.86 -16.30 -16.72
N VAL A 75 4.01 -15.65 -16.81
CA VAL A 75 4.30 -14.40 -16.10
C VAL A 75 3.40 -13.27 -16.59
N ILE A 76 3.33 -13.02 -17.90
CA ILE A 76 2.54 -11.91 -18.44
C ILE A 76 1.03 -12.16 -18.21
N PHE A 77 0.54 -13.38 -18.36
CA PHE A 77 -0.84 -13.73 -18.03
C PHE A 77 -1.20 -13.38 -16.58
N ARG A 78 -0.36 -13.80 -15.62
CA ARG A 78 -0.57 -13.50 -14.19
C ARG A 78 -0.58 -12.00 -13.92
N ILE A 79 0.33 -11.24 -14.54
CA ILE A 79 0.38 -9.77 -14.41
C ILE A 79 -0.90 -9.14 -14.94
N LEU A 80 -1.36 -9.52 -16.14
CA LEU A 80 -2.60 -9.02 -16.74
C LEU A 80 -3.80 -9.29 -15.82
N LEU A 81 -3.97 -10.54 -15.39
CA LEU A 81 -5.08 -10.94 -14.53
C LEU A 81 -5.06 -10.21 -13.18
N PHE A 82 -3.90 -10.16 -12.51
CA PHE A 82 -3.77 -9.46 -11.23
C PHE A 82 -4.13 -7.98 -11.38
N LYS A 83 -3.60 -7.31 -12.41
CA LYS A 83 -3.72 -5.86 -12.57
C LYS A 83 -5.13 -5.41 -12.92
N ILE A 84 -5.90 -6.22 -13.62
CA ILE A 84 -7.30 -5.92 -13.96
C ILE A 84 -8.17 -5.71 -12.71
N PHE A 85 -7.98 -6.54 -11.68
CA PHE A 85 -8.68 -6.40 -10.40
C PHE A 85 -7.91 -5.48 -9.43
N ASN A 86 -6.59 -5.45 -9.56
CA ASN A 86 -5.64 -4.65 -8.78
C ASN A 86 -5.83 -4.78 -7.26
N LYS A 87 -6.29 -5.95 -6.79
CA LYS A 87 -6.68 -6.20 -5.41
C LYS A 87 -6.11 -7.52 -4.91
N ILE A 88 -5.32 -7.48 -3.84
CA ILE A 88 -4.62 -8.64 -3.27
C ILE A 88 -5.63 -9.70 -2.81
N GLU A 89 -6.72 -9.28 -2.16
CA GLU A 89 -7.72 -10.20 -1.62
C GLU A 89 -8.45 -10.95 -2.74
N THR A 90 -8.71 -10.29 -3.88
CA THR A 90 -9.31 -10.92 -5.05
C THR A 90 -8.39 -11.96 -5.67
N TRP A 91 -7.09 -11.64 -5.77
CA TRP A 91 -6.10 -12.61 -6.24
C TRP A 91 -6.06 -13.84 -5.34
N LYS A 92 -5.91 -13.66 -4.03
CA LYS A 92 -5.86 -14.77 -3.07
C LYS A 92 -7.10 -15.65 -3.10
N TYR A 93 -8.28 -15.02 -3.19
CA TYR A 93 -9.55 -15.75 -3.27
C TYR A 93 -9.68 -16.55 -4.58
N LEU A 94 -9.20 -16.02 -5.70
CA LEU A 94 -9.12 -16.78 -6.95
C LEU A 94 -8.21 -18.01 -6.78
N GLU A 95 -7.01 -17.85 -6.22
CA GLU A 95 -6.07 -18.95 -5.99
C GLU A 95 -6.65 -20.05 -5.09
N GLU A 96 -7.24 -19.67 -3.97
CA GLU A 96 -7.91 -20.59 -3.04
C GLU A 96 -8.97 -21.44 -3.76
N LYS A 97 -9.70 -20.85 -4.71
CA LYS A 97 -10.81 -21.50 -5.40
C LYS A 97 -10.41 -22.33 -6.62
N VAL A 98 -9.28 -22.02 -7.26
CA VAL A 98 -8.80 -22.77 -8.44
C VAL A 98 -7.80 -23.89 -8.11
N GLY A 99 -7.40 -24.02 -6.85
CA GLY A 99 -6.47 -25.06 -6.37
C GLY A 99 -5.03 -24.58 -6.25
N ASP A 100 -4.82 -23.58 -5.39
CA ASP A 100 -3.54 -23.00 -4.92
C ASP A 100 -2.75 -22.14 -5.90
N TYR A 101 -2.71 -22.47 -7.19
CA TYR A 101 -1.99 -21.66 -8.19
C TYR A 101 -2.82 -21.35 -9.42
N ILE A 102 -2.90 -20.07 -9.76
CA ILE A 102 -3.34 -19.63 -11.09
C ILE A 102 -2.21 -19.96 -12.10
N VAL A 103 -2.53 -20.81 -13.06
CA VAL A 103 -1.67 -21.18 -14.19
C VAL A 103 -2.41 -20.97 -15.50
N LEU A 104 -1.71 -20.66 -16.58
CA LEU A 104 -2.35 -20.32 -17.84
C LEU A 104 -3.29 -21.43 -18.35
N SER A 105 -2.91 -22.69 -18.18
CA SER A 105 -3.69 -23.85 -18.61
C SER A 105 -4.98 -24.08 -17.81
N ASN A 106 -5.11 -23.51 -16.60
CA ASN A 106 -6.31 -23.61 -15.77
C ASN A 106 -7.26 -22.42 -15.92
N PHE A 107 -6.88 -21.42 -16.70
CA PHE A 107 -7.74 -20.28 -16.94
C PHE A 107 -8.97 -20.68 -17.74
N ASN A 108 -10.14 -20.51 -17.14
CA ASN A 108 -11.41 -20.75 -17.78
C ASN A 108 -12.38 -19.62 -17.44
N PHE A 109 -12.94 -18.99 -18.49
CA PHE A 109 -13.87 -17.87 -18.33
C PHE A 109 -15.03 -18.17 -17.38
N ASN A 110 -15.72 -19.31 -17.56
CA ASN A 110 -16.91 -19.65 -16.77
C ASN A 110 -16.55 -19.90 -15.30
N THR A 111 -15.46 -20.63 -15.04
CA THR A 111 -14.98 -20.90 -13.68
C THR A 111 -14.62 -19.61 -12.96
N TYR A 112 -13.78 -18.77 -13.55
CA TYR A 112 -13.33 -17.52 -12.93
C TYR A 112 -14.50 -16.53 -12.77
N SER A 113 -15.42 -16.45 -13.72
CA SER A 113 -16.62 -15.63 -13.59
C SER A 113 -17.48 -16.08 -12.41
N SER A 114 -17.65 -17.39 -12.23
CA SER A 114 -18.47 -17.94 -11.15
C SER A 114 -17.84 -17.69 -9.78
N ILE A 115 -16.52 -17.83 -9.65
CA ILE A 115 -15.77 -17.53 -8.42
C ILE A 115 -15.90 -16.04 -8.06
N LEU A 116 -15.72 -15.14 -9.03
CA LEU A 116 -15.83 -13.70 -8.77
C LEU A 116 -17.27 -13.30 -8.41
N GLU A 117 -18.25 -13.93 -9.03
CA GLU A 117 -19.66 -13.75 -8.69
C GLU A 117 -19.95 -14.22 -7.25
N GLU A 118 -19.42 -15.37 -6.84
CA GLU A 118 -19.54 -15.87 -5.46
C GLU A 118 -18.97 -14.87 -4.44
N ALA A 119 -17.78 -14.31 -4.73
CA ALA A 119 -17.16 -13.29 -3.89
C ALA A 119 -18.06 -12.05 -3.75
N MET A 120 -18.60 -11.56 -4.87
CA MET A 120 -19.48 -10.39 -4.91
C MET A 120 -20.79 -10.64 -4.15
N ASN A 121 -21.42 -11.80 -4.34
CA ASN A 121 -22.66 -12.19 -3.66
C ASN A 121 -22.46 -12.36 -2.14
N SER A 122 -21.23 -12.69 -1.72
CA SER A 122 -20.82 -12.73 -0.32
C SER A 122 -20.45 -11.34 0.26
N GLY A 123 -20.70 -10.26 -0.48
CA GLY A 123 -20.47 -8.88 -0.04
C GLY A 123 -19.03 -8.38 -0.21
N HIS A 124 -18.15 -9.14 -0.87
CA HIS A 124 -16.77 -8.71 -1.12
C HIS A 124 -16.66 -7.87 -2.39
N ALA A 125 -16.11 -6.66 -2.26
CA ALA A 125 -15.68 -5.90 -3.43
C ALA A 125 -14.49 -6.61 -4.11
N ILE A 126 -14.54 -6.82 -5.43
CA ILE A 126 -13.46 -7.51 -6.18
C ILE A 126 -12.50 -6.55 -6.90
N TYR A 127 -12.73 -5.25 -6.82
CA TYR A 127 -11.86 -4.21 -7.36
C TYR A 127 -11.39 -3.27 -6.25
N THR A 128 -10.27 -2.60 -6.47
CA THR A 128 -9.95 -1.38 -5.70
C THR A 128 -10.76 -0.19 -6.19
N SER A 129 -10.87 0.86 -5.36
CA SER A 129 -11.48 2.14 -5.76
C SER A 129 -10.64 2.95 -6.75
N ALA A 130 -9.39 2.53 -7.00
CA ALA A 130 -8.52 3.06 -8.02
C ALA A 130 -8.62 2.20 -9.29
N TYR A 131 -8.27 2.76 -10.45
CA TYR A 131 -8.21 2.03 -11.73
C TYR A 131 -9.56 1.52 -12.28
N MET A 132 -10.68 2.12 -11.87
CA MET A 132 -11.99 1.71 -12.38
C MET A 132 -12.15 2.08 -13.86
N SER A 133 -11.90 1.13 -14.76
CA SER A 133 -12.34 1.24 -16.16
C SER A 133 -13.86 1.37 -16.21
N CYS A 134 -14.40 2.21 -17.11
CA CYS A 134 -15.84 2.34 -17.31
C CYS A 134 -16.41 0.97 -17.69
N ALA A 135 -17.57 0.61 -17.14
CA ALA A 135 -18.27 -0.60 -17.55
C ALA A 135 -18.85 -0.36 -18.96
N SER A 136 -18.06 -0.59 -20.01
CA SER A 136 -18.63 -0.83 -21.33
C SER A 136 -18.97 -2.32 -21.45
N LYS A 137 -20.12 -2.62 -22.06
CA LYS A 137 -20.49 -3.98 -22.47
C LYS A 137 -19.73 -4.38 -23.73
N GLU A 138 -18.41 -4.14 -23.74
CA GLU A 138 -17.56 -4.29 -24.91
C GLU A 138 -17.66 -5.70 -25.51
N PHE A 139 -17.74 -6.69 -24.64
CA PHE A 139 -17.82 -8.10 -25.01
C PHE A 139 -19.24 -8.67 -24.81
N GLY A 140 -20.25 -7.80 -24.74
CA GLY A 140 -21.66 -8.20 -24.65
C GLY A 140 -22.14 -8.69 -23.27
N TYR A 141 -21.27 -8.77 -22.27
CA TYR A 141 -21.66 -9.20 -20.92
C TYR A 141 -22.21 -8.03 -20.08
N ASP A 142 -23.21 -8.29 -19.25
CA ASP A 142 -23.77 -7.29 -18.34
C ASP A 142 -22.85 -6.99 -17.16
N LYS A 143 -22.10 -8.00 -16.70
CA LYS A 143 -21.23 -7.85 -15.53
C LYS A 143 -19.84 -7.41 -15.95
N LYS A 144 -19.31 -6.42 -15.23
CA LYS A 144 -17.99 -5.84 -15.53
C LYS A 144 -16.85 -6.88 -15.48
N HIS A 145 -16.86 -7.77 -14.49
CA HIS A 145 -15.82 -8.79 -14.37
C HIS A 145 -15.82 -9.78 -15.53
N GLN A 146 -16.97 -10.06 -16.12
CA GLN A 146 -17.08 -10.91 -17.31
C GLN A 146 -16.41 -10.24 -18.51
N ASN A 147 -16.69 -8.97 -18.79
CA ASN A 147 -16.02 -8.23 -19.86
C ASN A 147 -14.49 -8.19 -19.67
N HIS A 148 -14.02 -8.03 -18.44
CA HIS A 148 -12.60 -8.07 -18.12
C HIS A 148 -11.97 -9.46 -18.28
N LEU A 149 -12.65 -10.53 -17.89
CA LEU A 149 -12.17 -11.90 -18.13
C LEU A 149 -12.13 -12.22 -19.62
N LYS A 150 -13.14 -11.78 -20.39
CA LYS A 150 -13.17 -11.97 -21.84
C LYS A 150 -12.09 -11.14 -22.54
N LEU A 151 -11.77 -9.95 -22.04
CA LEU A 151 -10.62 -9.17 -22.48
C LEU A 151 -9.31 -9.95 -22.30
N ILE A 152 -9.08 -10.52 -21.12
CA ILE A 152 -7.88 -11.35 -20.86
C ILE A 152 -7.85 -12.54 -21.81
N GLU A 153 -8.99 -13.21 -21.99
CA GLU A 153 -9.10 -14.36 -22.89
C GLU A 153 -8.73 -13.98 -24.32
N LYS A 154 -9.26 -12.85 -24.82
CA LYS A 154 -8.92 -12.31 -26.13
C LYS A 154 -7.43 -11.97 -26.26
N MET A 155 -6.88 -11.21 -25.31
CA MET A 155 -5.48 -10.80 -25.31
C MET A 155 -4.54 -12.02 -25.36
N VAL A 156 -4.81 -13.02 -24.54
CA VAL A 156 -3.88 -14.14 -24.32
C VAL A 156 -4.09 -15.26 -25.32
N PHE A 157 -5.32 -15.70 -25.56
CA PHE A 157 -5.59 -16.89 -26.36
C PHE A 157 -5.88 -16.59 -27.82
N GLU A 158 -6.64 -15.53 -28.12
CA GLU A 158 -7.04 -15.18 -29.49
C GLU A 158 -5.91 -14.41 -30.20
N ASP A 159 -5.45 -13.31 -29.61
CA ASP A 159 -4.55 -12.37 -30.28
C ASP A 159 -3.06 -12.64 -30.01
N LYS A 160 -2.75 -13.58 -29.11
CA LYS A 160 -1.38 -13.95 -28.71
C LYS A 160 -0.53 -12.74 -28.34
N LEU A 161 -1.10 -11.82 -27.56
CA LEU A 161 -0.51 -10.54 -27.15
C LEU A 161 0.91 -10.69 -26.62
N ILE A 162 1.16 -11.73 -25.85
CA ILE A 162 2.42 -12.01 -25.17
C ILE A 162 3.58 -12.05 -26.18
N ASN A 163 3.39 -12.73 -27.32
CA ASN A 163 4.39 -12.81 -28.39
C ASN A 163 4.75 -11.44 -28.97
N ARG A 164 3.79 -10.49 -28.99
CA ARG A 164 4.02 -9.13 -29.46
C ARG A 164 4.82 -8.33 -28.43
N ILE A 165 4.50 -8.49 -27.14
CA ILE A 165 5.20 -7.82 -26.03
C ILE A 165 6.66 -8.27 -25.95
N VAL A 166 6.93 -9.58 -26.05
CA VAL A 166 8.30 -10.13 -26.01
C VAL A 166 9.15 -9.63 -27.18
N LYS A 167 8.54 -9.35 -28.33
CA LYS A 167 9.20 -8.82 -29.53
C LYS A 167 9.27 -7.29 -29.58
N ALA A 168 8.68 -6.59 -28.62
CA ALA A 168 8.71 -5.13 -28.58
C ALA A 168 10.15 -4.64 -28.41
N LYS A 169 10.46 -3.47 -28.96
CA LYS A 169 11.81 -2.89 -28.97
C LYS A 169 12.03 -1.85 -27.88
N ASN A 170 10.95 -1.33 -27.31
CA ASN A 170 10.97 -0.28 -26.30
C ASN A 170 9.66 -0.29 -25.47
N LEU A 171 9.65 0.48 -24.38
CA LEU A 171 8.51 0.55 -23.47
C LEU A 171 7.27 1.19 -24.12
N GLU A 172 7.47 2.12 -25.06
CA GLU A 172 6.38 2.76 -25.82
C GLU A 172 5.64 1.76 -26.72
N GLU A 173 6.37 0.85 -27.39
CA GLU A 173 5.77 -0.22 -28.18
C GLU A 173 4.92 -1.16 -27.31
N VAL A 174 5.40 -1.55 -26.12
CA VAL A 174 4.62 -2.35 -25.17
C VAL A 174 3.35 -1.62 -24.76
N PHE A 175 3.45 -0.32 -24.46
CA PHE A 175 2.31 0.52 -24.15
C PHE A 175 1.29 0.56 -25.30
N ASN A 176 1.75 0.81 -26.53
CA ASN A 176 0.89 0.91 -27.71
C ASN A 176 0.17 -0.42 -27.97
N ILE A 177 0.89 -1.53 -27.89
CA ILE A 177 0.35 -2.89 -28.01
C ILE A 177 -0.80 -3.12 -27.01
N ILE A 178 -0.63 -2.72 -25.75
CA ILE A 178 -1.67 -2.90 -24.72
C ILE A 178 -2.84 -1.92 -24.92
N GLN A 179 -2.57 -0.69 -25.37
CA GLN A 179 -3.58 0.35 -25.55
C GLN A 179 -4.54 0.07 -26.73
N GLU A 180 -4.18 -0.83 -27.66
CA GLU A 180 -5.08 -1.29 -28.73
C GLU A 180 -6.35 -1.96 -28.18
N TYR A 181 -6.29 -2.50 -26.97
CA TYR A 181 -7.38 -3.26 -26.42
C TYR A 181 -8.43 -2.37 -25.74
N PRO A 182 -9.72 -2.68 -25.93
CA PRO A 182 -10.78 -1.94 -25.28
C PRO A 182 -10.70 -2.13 -23.76
N LEU A 183 -11.36 -1.23 -23.01
CA LEU A 183 -11.30 -1.16 -21.54
C LEU A 183 -9.93 -0.77 -20.96
N LEU A 184 -8.84 -0.78 -21.75
CA LEU A 184 -7.49 -0.39 -21.35
C LEU A 184 -7.14 1.01 -21.86
N GLY A 185 -7.72 2.04 -21.24
CA GLY A 185 -7.34 3.42 -21.53
C GLY A 185 -5.86 3.70 -21.25
N LYS A 186 -5.34 4.81 -21.79
CA LYS A 186 -3.92 5.24 -21.69
C LYS A 186 -3.28 5.01 -20.31
N PHE A 187 -3.97 5.41 -19.25
CA PHE A 187 -3.46 5.22 -17.89
C PHE A 187 -3.26 3.74 -17.54
N MET A 188 -4.23 2.87 -17.82
CA MET A 188 -4.12 1.45 -17.50
C MET A 188 -3.06 0.76 -18.36
N ALA A 189 -3.02 1.06 -19.66
CA ALA A 189 -2.01 0.51 -20.57
C ALA A 189 -0.58 0.83 -20.10
N TYR A 190 -0.33 2.07 -19.68
CA TYR A 190 0.99 2.46 -19.15
C TYR A 190 1.33 1.73 -17.84
N GLN A 191 0.34 1.54 -16.96
CA GLN A 191 0.55 0.85 -15.69
C GLN A 191 0.86 -0.64 -15.90
N LEU A 192 0.20 -1.28 -16.85
CA LEU A 192 0.50 -2.65 -17.27
C LEU A 192 1.88 -2.76 -17.91
N ALA A 193 2.27 -1.82 -18.78
CA ALA A 193 3.61 -1.80 -19.38
C ALA A 193 4.70 -1.73 -18.30
N ILE A 194 4.54 -0.87 -17.29
CA ILE A 194 5.47 -0.81 -16.14
C ILE A 194 5.42 -2.10 -15.30
N ASP A 195 4.24 -2.64 -15.03
CA ASP A 195 4.09 -3.88 -14.25
C ASP A 195 4.76 -5.08 -14.93
N ILE A 196 4.67 -5.18 -16.26
CA ILE A 196 5.41 -6.16 -17.05
C ILE A 196 6.91 -5.86 -17.01
N ASN A 197 7.32 -4.60 -17.10
CA ASN A 197 8.72 -4.19 -16.98
C ASN A 197 9.30 -4.37 -15.56
N TYR A 198 8.52 -4.74 -14.55
CA TYR A 198 9.06 -5.23 -13.28
C TYR A 198 9.50 -6.69 -13.33
N SER A 199 9.05 -7.47 -14.32
CA SER A 199 9.52 -8.84 -14.56
C SER A 199 10.86 -8.87 -15.31
N GLU A 200 11.43 -10.07 -15.47
CA GLU A 200 12.61 -10.32 -16.30
C GLU A 200 12.26 -10.54 -17.79
N ILE A 201 10.97 -10.52 -18.16
CA ILE A 201 10.55 -10.77 -19.55
C ILE A 201 10.94 -9.63 -20.49
N ILE A 202 10.90 -8.39 -20.00
CA ILE A 202 11.37 -7.20 -20.71
C ILE A 202 12.21 -6.34 -19.75
N ASN A 203 13.14 -5.55 -20.28
CA ASN A 203 14.03 -4.71 -19.48
C ASN A 203 14.32 -3.36 -20.14
N PHE A 204 13.28 -2.56 -20.31
CA PHE A 204 13.40 -1.21 -20.84
C PHE A 204 13.67 -0.20 -19.73
N ASP A 205 14.31 0.91 -20.08
CA ASP A 205 14.46 2.05 -19.17
C ASP A 205 13.09 2.64 -18.83
N GLU A 206 12.76 2.72 -17.53
CA GLU A 206 11.50 3.28 -17.03
C GLU A 206 11.36 4.79 -17.29
N ASN A 207 12.46 5.47 -17.64
CA ASN A 207 12.46 6.89 -18.05
C ASN A 207 12.34 7.07 -19.56
N SER A 208 12.40 6.00 -20.36
CA SER A 208 12.31 6.10 -21.82
C SER A 208 10.92 6.51 -22.32
N PHE A 209 9.88 6.26 -21.52
CA PHE A 209 8.50 6.54 -21.88
C PHE A 209 7.62 6.76 -20.65
N THR A 210 6.75 7.75 -20.69
CA THR A 210 5.77 8.00 -19.61
C THR A 210 4.48 8.62 -20.14
N ILE A 211 3.38 8.32 -19.47
CA ILE A 211 2.06 8.90 -19.76
C ILE A 211 1.42 9.42 -18.48
N ALA A 212 1.02 10.69 -18.52
CA ALA A 212 0.25 11.29 -17.44
C ALA A 212 -1.16 10.68 -17.37
N GLY A 213 -1.53 10.16 -16.20
CA GLY A 213 -2.91 9.83 -15.89
C GLY A 213 -3.69 11.09 -15.46
N PRO A 214 -5.03 11.05 -15.39
CA PRO A 214 -5.84 12.23 -15.07
C PRO A 214 -5.49 12.90 -13.74
N GLY A 215 -5.00 12.12 -12.77
CA GLY A 215 -4.51 12.66 -11.50
C GLY A 215 -3.21 13.45 -11.65
N ALA A 216 -2.26 12.91 -12.42
CA ALA A 216 -1.00 13.57 -12.71
C ALA A 216 -1.20 14.85 -13.51
N GLU A 217 -2.07 14.84 -14.53
CA GLU A 217 -2.41 16.04 -15.32
C GLU A 217 -2.93 17.17 -14.42
N ARG A 218 -3.84 16.87 -13.48
CA ARG A 218 -4.32 17.87 -12.51
C ARG A 218 -3.21 18.36 -11.58
N GLY A 219 -2.31 17.47 -11.17
CA GLY A 219 -1.14 17.82 -10.35
C GLY A 219 -0.20 18.77 -11.08
N ILE A 220 0.10 18.49 -12.35
CA ILE A 220 0.91 19.36 -13.22
C ILE A 220 0.23 20.72 -13.37
N ASN A 221 -1.07 20.76 -13.67
CA ASN A 221 -1.80 22.03 -13.81
C ASN A 221 -1.86 22.85 -12.52
N LYS A 222 -1.75 22.22 -11.36
CA LYS A 222 -1.57 22.92 -10.08
C LYS A 222 -0.17 23.47 -9.91
N CYS A 223 0.87 22.74 -10.33
CA CYS A 223 2.26 23.16 -10.16
C CYS A 223 2.74 24.17 -11.22
N PHE A 224 2.21 24.11 -12.43
CA PHE A 224 2.66 24.90 -13.57
C PHE A 224 1.59 25.90 -14.00
N ILE A 225 1.99 27.16 -14.16
CA ILE A 225 1.15 28.20 -14.76
C ILE A 225 1.25 28.14 -16.28
N ASN A 226 2.45 27.81 -16.79
CA ASN A 226 2.72 27.67 -18.21
C ASN A 226 3.85 26.64 -18.41
N THR A 227 3.59 25.60 -19.21
CA THR A 227 4.55 24.51 -19.50
C THR A 227 5.56 24.86 -20.61
N GLY A 228 5.47 26.05 -21.19
CA GLY A 228 6.37 26.51 -22.26
C GLY A 228 6.25 25.66 -23.52
N GLY A 229 5.03 25.23 -23.87
CA GLY A 229 4.77 24.36 -25.03
C GLY A 229 5.01 22.87 -24.79
N LYS A 230 5.56 22.49 -23.63
CA LYS A 230 5.77 21.08 -23.26
C LYS A 230 4.45 20.36 -22.96
N ASN A 231 4.36 19.12 -23.40
CA ASN A 231 3.26 18.23 -23.05
C ASN A 231 3.46 17.65 -21.62
N TYR A 232 2.48 16.93 -21.09
CA TYR A 232 2.56 16.40 -19.72
C TYR A 232 3.68 15.36 -19.53
N SER A 233 3.98 14.55 -20.55
CA SER A 233 5.07 13.57 -20.50
C SER A 233 6.43 14.27 -20.43
N ASP A 234 6.64 15.31 -21.25
CA ASP A 234 7.85 16.14 -21.19
C ASP A 234 8.04 16.77 -19.80
N ILE A 235 6.95 17.21 -19.16
CA ILE A 235 7.01 17.75 -17.79
C ILE A 235 7.44 16.68 -16.80
N ILE A 236 6.88 15.46 -16.88
CA ILE A 236 7.25 14.37 -15.98
C ILE A 236 8.73 14.01 -16.15
N LEU A 237 9.20 13.85 -17.38
CA LEU A 237 10.60 13.56 -17.67
C LEU A 237 11.52 14.68 -17.19
N TRP A 238 11.14 15.94 -17.40
CA TRP A 238 11.89 17.07 -16.87
C TRP A 238 11.99 17.04 -15.34
N MET A 239 10.91 16.68 -14.63
CA MET A 239 10.97 16.51 -13.17
C MET A 239 11.95 15.40 -12.79
N THR A 240 11.90 14.26 -13.47
CA THR A 240 12.82 13.13 -13.24
C THR A 240 14.29 13.56 -13.41
N GLU A 241 14.61 14.28 -14.48
CA GLU A 241 15.97 14.77 -14.77
C GLU A 241 16.47 15.83 -13.77
N ASN A 242 15.55 16.60 -13.18
CA ASN A 242 15.90 17.72 -12.30
C ASN A 242 15.73 17.41 -10.81
N GLN A 243 15.42 16.17 -10.44
CA GLN A 243 15.06 15.81 -9.06
C GLN A 243 16.15 16.20 -8.03
N ASP A 244 17.41 15.89 -8.30
CA ASP A 244 18.52 16.16 -7.37
C ASP A 244 18.73 17.66 -7.19
N LYS A 245 18.67 18.41 -8.30
CA LYS A 245 18.78 19.87 -8.28
C LYS A 245 17.65 20.50 -7.47
N GLU A 246 16.42 20.00 -7.62
CA GLU A 246 15.26 20.54 -6.91
C GLU A 246 15.25 20.16 -5.43
N PHE A 247 15.68 18.96 -5.07
CA PHE A 247 15.92 18.59 -3.67
C PHE A 247 16.99 19.48 -3.05
N GLN A 248 18.11 19.69 -3.73
CA GLN A 248 19.19 20.57 -3.26
C GLN A 248 18.72 22.02 -3.12
N ARG A 249 18.00 22.57 -4.11
CA ARG A 249 17.45 23.94 -4.09
C ARG A 249 16.58 24.18 -2.85
N LEU A 250 15.85 23.17 -2.41
CA LEU A 250 14.96 23.23 -1.25
C LEU A 250 15.61 22.78 0.06
N GLY A 251 16.88 22.37 0.06
CA GLY A 251 17.56 21.81 1.23
C GLY A 251 16.93 20.51 1.74
N LEU A 252 16.31 19.73 0.86
CA LEU A 252 15.63 18.48 1.20
C LEU A 252 16.61 17.31 1.14
N ASN A 253 16.75 16.59 2.27
CA ASN A 253 17.50 15.34 2.30
C ASN A 253 16.62 14.18 1.81
N PHE A 254 16.50 14.03 0.49
CA PHE A 254 15.71 12.95 -0.10
C PHE A 254 16.45 11.61 -0.02
N GLN A 255 15.84 10.62 0.66
CA GLN A 255 16.38 9.28 0.77
C GLN A 255 15.97 8.44 -0.45
N SER A 256 16.91 8.19 -1.37
CA SER A 256 16.63 7.33 -2.55
C SER A 256 16.18 5.91 -2.17
N LEU A 257 15.69 5.14 -3.14
CA LEU A 257 15.36 3.73 -2.94
C LEU A 257 16.64 2.89 -2.95
N TRP A 258 17.44 2.99 -1.88
CA TRP A 258 18.75 2.34 -1.72
C TRP A 258 19.74 2.62 -2.87
N GLY A 259 19.75 3.87 -3.36
CA GLY A 259 20.60 4.32 -4.44
C GLY A 259 19.87 4.42 -5.79
N ARG A 260 18.66 3.86 -5.92
CA ARG A 260 17.81 4.06 -7.10
C ARG A 260 17.10 5.42 -7.02
N PRO A 261 17.27 6.34 -7.98
CA PRO A 261 16.56 7.61 -8.01
C PRO A 261 15.09 7.41 -8.42
N LEU A 262 14.26 8.43 -8.24
CA LEU A 262 12.89 8.42 -8.74
C LEU A 262 12.90 8.20 -10.27
N GLN A 263 12.02 7.33 -10.76
CA GLN A 263 11.82 7.11 -12.19
C GLN A 263 10.61 7.91 -12.70
N ALA A 264 10.41 7.99 -14.01
CA ALA A 264 9.32 8.74 -14.62
C ALA A 264 7.93 8.28 -14.13
N ILE A 265 7.75 6.99 -13.88
CA ILE A 265 6.53 6.45 -13.27
C ILE A 265 6.31 6.95 -11.84
N ASP A 266 7.38 7.10 -11.05
CA ASP A 266 7.32 7.63 -9.69
C ASP A 266 6.99 9.12 -9.72
N CYS A 267 7.65 9.89 -10.59
CA CYS A 267 7.39 11.31 -10.78
C CYS A 267 5.95 11.58 -11.25
N GLN A 268 5.43 10.73 -12.15
CA GLN A 268 4.03 10.76 -12.58
C GLN A 268 3.08 10.52 -11.41
N ASN A 269 3.34 9.48 -10.61
CA ASN A 269 2.52 9.16 -9.44
C ASN A 269 2.55 10.27 -8.40
N LEU A 270 3.70 10.88 -8.16
CA LEU A 270 3.86 12.01 -7.27
C LEU A 270 3.00 13.21 -7.67
N PHE A 271 2.78 13.47 -8.96
CA PHE A 271 1.84 14.52 -9.39
C PHE A 271 0.39 14.18 -9.02
N CYS A 272 -0.01 12.92 -9.17
CA CYS A 272 -1.35 12.47 -8.74
C CYS A 272 -1.55 12.66 -7.23
N GLU A 273 -0.54 12.31 -6.45
CA GLU A 273 -0.58 12.49 -5.00
C GLU A 273 -0.47 13.96 -4.58
N THR A 274 0.26 14.79 -5.33
CA THR A 274 0.32 16.25 -5.15
C THR A 274 -1.03 16.89 -5.42
N ASP A 275 -1.75 16.51 -6.50
CA ASP A 275 -3.14 16.95 -6.72
C ASP A 275 -4.01 16.66 -5.51
N LYS A 276 -3.88 15.46 -4.94
CA LYS A 276 -4.62 15.03 -3.75
C LYS A 276 -4.24 15.86 -2.52
N TYR A 277 -2.95 16.01 -2.24
CA TYR A 277 -2.42 16.74 -1.09
C TYR A 277 -2.83 18.21 -1.11
N CYS A 278 -2.73 18.86 -2.27
CA CYS A 278 -3.11 20.26 -2.44
C CYS A 278 -4.60 20.55 -2.17
N ARG A 279 -5.48 19.54 -2.14
CA ARG A 279 -6.90 19.79 -1.78
C ARG A 279 -7.06 20.25 -0.34
N GLU A 280 -6.14 19.86 0.54
CA GLU A 280 -6.12 20.25 1.95
C GLU A 280 -5.11 21.38 2.20
N ALA A 281 -3.95 21.34 1.55
CA ALA A 281 -2.91 22.35 1.74
C ALA A 281 -3.18 23.69 1.01
N PHE A 282 -3.88 23.64 -0.13
CA PHE A 282 -4.16 24.78 -1.02
C PHE A 282 -5.62 24.73 -1.52
N PRO A 283 -6.62 24.83 -0.61
CA PRO A 283 -8.03 24.64 -0.95
C PRO A 283 -8.57 25.63 -1.99
N GLU A 284 -7.92 26.78 -2.15
CA GLU A 284 -8.20 27.79 -3.17
C GLU A 284 -7.86 27.32 -4.60
N LEU A 285 -6.89 26.41 -4.75
CA LEU A 285 -6.51 25.81 -6.04
C LEU A 285 -7.47 24.68 -6.43
N LYS A 286 -8.66 25.09 -6.87
CA LYS A 286 -9.75 24.19 -7.25
C LYS A 286 -9.39 23.33 -8.46
N SER A 287 -9.83 22.08 -8.39
CA SER A 287 -9.88 21.14 -9.51
C SER A 287 -11.25 20.45 -9.53
N ASN A 288 -11.47 19.52 -10.47
CA ASN A 288 -12.70 18.73 -10.54
C ASN A 288 -12.94 17.89 -9.26
N ARG A 289 -11.93 17.69 -8.41
CA ARG A 289 -12.04 17.02 -7.11
C ARG A 289 -11.67 17.99 -5.98
N LYS A 290 -12.57 18.15 -5.01
CA LYS A 290 -12.44 19.14 -3.93
C LYS A 290 -12.03 18.57 -2.56
N LYS A 291 -12.27 17.29 -2.30
CA LYS A 291 -11.98 16.65 -1.00
C LYS A 291 -11.22 15.33 -1.17
N ILE A 292 -10.47 14.93 -0.14
CA ILE A 292 -9.90 13.59 -0.06
C ILE A 292 -10.89 12.69 0.68
N LYS A 293 -11.35 11.61 0.01
CA LYS A 293 -12.33 10.67 0.60
C LYS A 293 -11.67 9.56 1.42
N SER A 294 -10.48 9.13 1.02
CA SER A 294 -9.78 8.00 1.64
C SER A 294 -8.97 8.45 2.85
N LYS A 295 -9.47 8.15 4.04
CA LYS A 295 -8.71 8.30 5.29
C LYS A 295 -7.61 7.24 5.38
N PHE A 296 -6.53 7.58 6.07
CA PHE A 296 -5.47 6.63 6.39
C PHE A 296 -5.91 5.74 7.55
N THR A 297 -5.59 4.45 7.45
CA THR A 297 -5.75 3.49 8.53
C THR A 297 -4.46 2.70 8.61
N SER A 298 -3.85 2.65 9.79
CA SER A 298 -2.63 1.91 10.01
C SER A 298 -2.83 0.44 9.71
N ASN A 299 -1.95 -0.12 8.89
CA ASN A 299 -1.85 -1.55 8.67
C ASN A 299 -0.51 -2.01 9.25
N PHE A 300 -0.58 -2.72 10.38
CA PHE A 300 0.57 -3.19 11.14
C PHE A 300 1.22 -4.45 10.54
N GLN A 301 0.62 -5.03 9.50
CA GLN A 301 1.26 -6.13 8.78
C GLN A 301 2.49 -5.61 8.05
N ALA A 302 3.66 -6.00 8.54
CA ALA A 302 4.94 -5.69 7.92
C ALA A 302 4.94 -6.16 6.46
N ILE A 303 5.61 -5.39 5.61
CA ILE A 303 5.89 -5.77 4.24
C ILE A 303 7.35 -6.21 4.23
N ASP A 304 7.58 -7.47 3.85
CA ASP A 304 8.93 -7.94 3.54
C ASP A 304 9.25 -7.50 2.11
N TYR A 305 9.82 -6.30 2.02
CA TYR A 305 10.03 -5.57 0.78
C TYR A 305 10.97 -6.33 -0.16
N PHE A 306 10.51 -6.48 -1.40
CA PHE A 306 11.23 -7.13 -2.47
C PHE A 306 10.99 -6.35 -3.77
N TYR A 307 12.06 -6.10 -4.51
CA TYR A 307 12.03 -5.31 -5.74
C TYR A 307 12.53 -6.16 -6.92
N PRO A 308 12.29 -5.75 -8.18
CA PRO A 308 12.83 -6.42 -9.35
C PRO A 308 14.33 -6.72 -9.20
N PRO A 309 14.78 -7.98 -9.34
CA PRO A 309 16.19 -8.37 -9.14
C PRO A 309 17.16 -7.57 -10.02
N LYS A 310 16.78 -7.28 -11.26
CA LYS A 310 17.51 -6.40 -12.20
C LYS A 310 17.77 -4.97 -11.71
N TRP A 311 17.15 -4.53 -10.61
CA TRP A 311 17.49 -3.24 -9.98
C TRP A 311 18.70 -3.34 -9.04
N HIS A 312 19.13 -4.55 -8.69
CA HIS A 312 20.31 -4.82 -7.85
C HIS A 312 20.30 -4.17 -6.46
N ILE A 313 19.12 -3.82 -5.93
CA ILE A 313 18.97 -3.18 -4.60
C ILE A 313 18.58 -4.15 -3.46
N ASN A 314 18.13 -5.37 -3.79
CA ASN A 314 17.57 -6.29 -2.78
C ASN A 314 18.56 -6.64 -1.65
N HIS A 315 19.87 -6.70 -1.92
CA HIS A 315 20.87 -6.94 -0.86
C HIS A 315 20.86 -5.82 0.20
N LYS A 316 20.76 -4.55 -0.20
CA LYS A 316 20.69 -3.40 0.72
C LYS A 316 19.36 -3.36 1.47
N VAL A 317 18.28 -3.75 0.80
CA VAL A 317 16.94 -3.87 1.40
C VAL A 317 17.00 -4.88 2.53
N GLN A 318 17.50 -6.09 2.26
CA GLN A 318 17.62 -7.16 3.25
C GLN A 318 18.53 -6.78 4.42
N GLN A 319 19.66 -6.10 4.16
CA GLN A 319 20.50 -5.55 5.24
C GLN A 319 19.74 -4.55 6.12
N THR A 320 18.90 -3.70 5.54
CA THR A 320 18.10 -2.72 6.28
C THR A 320 17.02 -3.43 7.12
N LEU A 321 16.32 -4.40 6.54
CA LEU A 321 15.30 -5.18 7.22
C LEU A 321 15.88 -6.07 8.34
N ALA A 322 17.07 -6.63 8.15
CA ALA A 322 17.77 -7.42 9.17
C ALA A 322 18.16 -6.55 10.39
N LYS A 323 18.69 -5.34 10.15
CA LYS A 323 19.00 -4.39 11.23
C LYS A 323 17.75 -4.01 12.04
N ARG A 324 16.60 -3.84 11.38
CA ARG A 324 15.32 -3.61 12.06
C ARG A 324 14.97 -4.75 13.00
N LEU A 325 15.10 -6.01 12.56
CA LEU A 325 14.81 -7.17 13.41
C LEU A 325 15.72 -7.22 14.64
N GLN A 326 17.02 -7.00 14.45
CA GLN A 326 17.99 -6.90 15.56
C GLN A 326 17.60 -5.81 16.55
N ASN A 327 17.24 -4.62 16.07
CA ASN A 327 16.79 -3.53 16.94
C ASN A 327 15.51 -3.89 17.70
N LEU A 328 14.55 -4.56 17.06
CA LEU A 328 13.31 -4.99 17.73
C LEU A 328 13.56 -6.02 18.82
N ASP A 329 14.50 -6.94 18.61
CA ASP A 329 14.86 -7.93 19.63
C ASP A 329 15.63 -7.27 20.79
N ASN A 330 16.50 -6.30 20.51
CA ASN A 330 17.13 -5.48 21.55
C ASN A 330 16.09 -4.71 22.38
N TYR A 331 15.10 -4.08 21.75
CA TYR A 331 14.02 -3.38 22.47
C TYR A 331 13.19 -4.33 23.34
N LYS A 332 12.93 -5.57 22.89
CA LYS A 332 12.26 -6.57 23.73
C LYS A 332 13.13 -6.97 24.93
N LEU A 333 14.43 -7.13 24.73
CA LEU A 333 15.36 -7.44 25.81
C LEU A 333 15.43 -6.31 26.84
N GLU A 334 15.51 -5.05 26.40
CA GLU A 334 15.45 -3.88 27.28
C GLU A 334 14.14 -3.83 28.07
N ILE A 335 12.99 -4.12 27.44
CA ILE A 335 11.69 -4.18 28.14
C ILE A 335 11.67 -5.30 29.20
N ILE A 336 12.17 -6.49 28.87
CA ILE A 336 12.26 -7.61 29.83
C ILE A 336 13.18 -7.25 31.00
N GLU A 337 14.31 -6.58 30.72
CA GLU A 337 15.24 -6.12 31.75
C GLU A 337 14.58 -5.09 32.68
N LEU A 338 13.81 -4.15 32.14
CA LEU A 338 13.02 -3.20 32.92
C LEU A 338 11.96 -3.89 33.80
N GLU A 339 11.22 -4.86 33.25
CA GLU A 339 10.23 -5.64 34.01
C GLU A 339 10.90 -6.43 35.16
N ASN A 340 12.07 -7.01 34.90
CA ASN A 340 12.86 -7.73 35.91
C ASN A 340 13.37 -6.79 37.02
N ILE A 341 13.90 -5.62 36.67
CA ILE A 341 14.34 -4.60 37.64
C ILE A 341 13.16 -4.17 38.53
N GLN A 342 11.99 -3.94 37.92
CA GLN A 342 10.80 -3.53 38.66
C GLN A 342 10.28 -4.64 39.59
N THR A 343 10.32 -5.90 39.13
CA THR A 343 10.00 -7.07 39.98
C THR A 343 10.98 -7.20 41.14
N GLN A 344 12.28 -7.04 40.91
CA GLN A 344 13.29 -7.10 41.96
C GLN A 344 13.10 -5.99 43.00
N ARG A 345 12.73 -4.77 42.57
CA ARG A 345 12.36 -3.66 43.48
C ARG A 345 11.19 -4.01 44.38
N GLU A 346 10.16 -4.68 43.86
CA GLU A 346 9.02 -5.12 44.68
C GLU A 346 9.43 -6.17 45.71
N ILE A 347 10.27 -7.13 45.32
CA ILE A 347 10.81 -8.15 46.22
C ILE A 347 11.65 -7.49 47.32
N THR A 348 12.60 -6.62 46.97
CA THR A 348 13.45 -5.93 47.96
C THR A 348 12.64 -5.02 48.89
N LYS A 349 11.56 -4.38 48.42
CA LYS A 349 10.63 -3.63 49.29
C LYS A 349 9.89 -4.55 50.27
N LEU A 350 9.46 -5.72 49.82
CA LEU A 350 8.82 -6.72 50.69
C LEU A 350 9.81 -7.29 51.72
N GLU A 351 11.05 -7.59 51.32
CA GLU A 351 12.11 -8.06 52.22
C GLU A 351 12.54 -6.98 53.23
N ALA A 352 12.66 -5.71 52.80
CA ALA A 352 12.94 -4.58 53.67
C ALA A 352 11.77 -4.29 54.63
N SER A 353 10.52 -4.54 54.23
CA SER A 353 9.37 -4.45 55.15
C SER A 353 9.40 -5.52 56.25
N ASN A 354 10.05 -6.67 55.97
CA ASN A 354 10.28 -7.75 56.93
C ASN A 354 11.55 -7.56 57.78
N THR A 355 12.47 -6.67 57.40
CA THR A 355 13.76 -6.47 58.08
C THR A 355 13.97 -5.00 58.41
N LYS A 356 13.88 -4.60 59.69
CA LYS A 356 14.06 -3.21 60.16
C LYS A 356 15.49 -2.68 59.93
N ASN A 357 15.88 -2.33 58.70
CA ASN A 357 17.14 -1.61 58.46
C ASN A 357 17.02 -0.67 57.24
N TYR A 358 16.72 0.60 57.50
CA TYR A 358 16.33 1.61 56.51
C TYR A 358 17.47 2.45 55.92
N GLN A 359 18.72 2.30 56.41
CA GLN A 359 19.76 3.31 56.14
C GLN A 359 20.69 3.04 54.95
N GLN A 360 20.72 1.83 54.38
CA GLN A 360 21.63 1.49 53.27
C GLN A 360 20.98 1.63 51.87
N LEU A 361 19.65 1.69 51.77
CA LEU A 361 18.89 1.73 50.51
C LEU A 361 18.89 3.10 49.79
N PHE A 362 19.03 4.20 50.52
CA PHE A 362 18.87 5.55 49.93
C PHE A 362 19.93 5.94 48.89
N LEU A 363 21.12 5.34 48.98
CA LEU A 363 22.26 5.61 48.08
C LEU A 363 22.21 4.77 46.80
N GLU A 364 21.66 3.55 46.84
CA GLU A 364 21.47 2.72 45.64
C GLU A 364 20.25 3.18 44.83
N ASP A 365 19.17 3.62 45.50
CA ASP A 365 17.97 4.15 44.84
C ASP A 365 18.26 5.41 43.99
N THR A 366 19.16 6.29 44.44
CA THR A 366 19.49 7.52 43.71
C THR A 366 20.28 7.29 42.42
N ILE A 367 21.14 6.26 42.37
CA ILE A 367 21.89 5.88 41.17
C ILE A 367 20.97 5.17 40.17
N ILE A 368 20.09 4.30 40.66
CA ILE A 368 19.12 3.58 39.82
C ILE A 368 18.06 4.55 39.27
N ASP A 369 17.59 5.52 40.05
CA ASP A 369 16.63 6.54 39.58
C ASP A 369 17.24 7.49 38.53
N SER A 370 18.55 7.77 38.60
CA SER A 370 19.27 8.51 37.56
C SER A 370 19.40 7.71 36.25
N LEU A 371 19.60 6.40 36.33
CA LEU A 371 19.66 5.51 35.16
C LEU A 371 18.26 5.35 34.53
N LEU A 372 17.23 5.16 35.35
CA LEU A 372 15.84 5.05 34.91
C LEU A 372 15.31 6.35 34.33
N SER A 373 15.65 7.53 34.86
CA SER A 373 15.24 8.81 34.27
C SER A 373 15.82 9.02 32.86
N ASN A 374 17.05 8.57 32.62
CA ASN A 374 17.66 8.62 31.30
C ASN A 374 17.07 7.56 30.33
N ILE A 375 16.62 6.42 30.84
CA ILE A 375 16.00 5.34 30.05
C ILE A 375 14.51 5.61 29.78
N GLU A 376 13.74 6.13 30.74
CA GLU A 376 12.34 6.55 30.60
C GLU A 376 12.17 7.70 29.61
N LYS A 377 13.14 8.63 29.53
CA LYS A 377 13.16 9.63 28.45
C LYS A 377 13.27 9.01 27.05
N ASN A 378 13.89 7.83 26.93
CA ASN A 378 14.03 7.11 25.67
C ASN A 378 12.88 6.11 25.41
N SER A 379 12.22 5.58 26.45
CA SER A 379 11.17 4.56 26.35
C SER A 379 9.73 5.07 26.49
N SER A 380 9.51 6.26 27.07
CA SER A 380 8.18 6.87 27.25
C SER A 380 7.42 7.13 25.94
N GLN A 381 8.13 7.36 24.83
CA GLN A 381 7.51 7.45 23.49
C GLN A 381 6.95 6.11 22.97
N PHE A 382 7.44 4.98 23.50
CA PHE A 382 7.10 3.63 23.05
C PHE A 382 5.93 3.03 23.84
N LEU A 383 5.86 3.28 25.16
CA LEU A 383 4.84 2.72 26.05
C LEU A 383 3.46 3.39 25.91
N GLU A 384 3.38 4.69 25.58
CA GLU A 384 2.09 5.37 25.37
C GLU A 384 1.32 4.88 24.12
N ASN A 385 1.99 4.18 23.19
CA ASN A 385 1.42 3.80 21.89
C ASN A 385 1.28 2.28 21.67
N MET A 386 1.54 1.44 22.69
CA MET A 386 1.21 0.01 22.62
C MET A 386 -0.30 -0.18 22.76
N PRO A 387 -0.98 -0.90 21.85
CA PRO A 387 -2.29 -1.45 22.15
C PRO A 387 -2.10 -2.54 23.19
N ILE A 388 -2.30 -2.21 24.47
CA ILE A 388 -2.58 -3.23 25.49
C ILE A 388 -3.77 -4.02 24.95
N ALA A 389 -3.55 -5.32 24.73
CA ALA A 389 -4.62 -6.26 24.46
C ALA A 389 -5.53 -6.37 25.69
N LYS A 390 -6.38 -5.37 25.92
CA LYS A 390 -7.56 -5.50 26.78
C LYS A 390 -8.60 -6.32 26.02
N ASN A 391 -8.34 -7.60 25.82
CA ASN A 391 -9.31 -8.55 25.32
C ASN A 391 -9.08 -9.91 25.99
N LYS A 392 -9.51 -10.03 27.24
CA LYS A 392 -9.96 -11.31 27.82
C LYS A 392 -10.99 -11.19 28.95
N GLN A 393 -11.46 -9.99 29.32
CA GLN A 393 -12.56 -9.82 30.30
C GLN A 393 -13.84 -9.15 29.75
N GLU A 394 -13.83 -8.57 28.54
CA GLU A 394 -15.08 -8.05 27.92
C GLU A 394 -15.83 -9.07 27.04
N ALA A 395 -15.16 -10.14 26.59
CA ALA A 395 -15.80 -11.20 25.79
C ALA A 395 -16.77 -12.07 26.61
N HIS A 396 -16.57 -12.19 27.93
CA HIS A 396 -17.47 -12.95 28.81
C HIS A 396 -18.68 -12.14 29.32
N LYS A 397 -18.63 -10.80 29.34
CA LYS A 397 -19.80 -9.97 29.72
C LYS A 397 -20.73 -9.67 28.55
N LYS A 398 -20.23 -9.59 27.31
CA LYS A 398 -21.08 -9.40 26.11
C LYS A 398 -21.81 -10.68 25.65
N SER A 399 -21.30 -11.88 25.97
CA SER A 399 -22.00 -13.14 25.64
C SER A 399 -23.15 -13.47 26.61
N ALA A 400 -23.06 -13.03 27.87
CA ALA A 400 -24.12 -13.21 28.87
C ALA A 400 -25.33 -12.29 28.65
N ASN A 401 -25.11 -11.02 28.26
CA ASN A 401 -26.21 -10.06 28.02
C ASN A 401 -27.00 -10.32 26.74
N ASN A 402 -26.38 -10.92 25.70
CA ASN A 402 -27.09 -11.26 24.46
C ASN A 402 -27.92 -12.56 24.56
N LYS A 403 -27.59 -13.49 25.48
CA LYS A 403 -28.45 -14.66 25.75
C LYS A 403 -29.71 -14.27 26.55
N SER A 404 -29.60 -13.33 27.49
CA SER A 404 -30.73 -12.80 28.26
C SER A 404 -31.75 -12.03 27.42
N LYS A 405 -31.31 -11.24 26.43
CA LYS A 405 -32.23 -10.50 25.52
C LYS A 405 -32.89 -11.39 24.46
N LYS A 406 -32.25 -12.49 24.04
CA LYS A 406 -32.83 -13.42 23.04
C LYS A 406 -33.90 -14.33 23.65
N GLN A 407 -33.80 -14.64 24.96
CA GLN A 407 -34.81 -15.44 25.67
C GLN A 407 -36.08 -14.63 26.01
N LYS A 408 -35.96 -13.32 26.28
CA LYS A 408 -37.13 -12.45 26.51
C LYS A 408 -37.90 -12.06 25.23
N ASN A 409 -37.26 -12.07 24.05
CA ASN A 409 -37.96 -11.81 22.79
C ASN A 409 -38.63 -13.06 22.18
N LEU A 410 -38.25 -14.28 22.59
CA LEU A 410 -38.95 -15.49 22.13
C LEU A 410 -40.25 -15.79 22.91
N GLN A 411 -40.42 -15.23 24.11
CA GLN A 411 -41.68 -15.38 24.88
C GLN A 411 -42.75 -14.34 24.54
N ASN A 412 -42.41 -13.28 23.79
CA ASN A 412 -43.37 -12.24 23.38
C ASN A 412 -43.78 -12.34 21.90
N MET A 413 -43.36 -13.38 21.17
CA MET A 413 -43.73 -13.61 19.76
C MET A 413 -44.73 -14.76 19.55
N GLU A 414 -45.27 -15.36 20.61
CA GLU A 414 -46.32 -16.39 20.53
C GLU A 414 -47.75 -15.85 20.75
N VAL A 415 -47.98 -14.52 20.70
CA VAL A 415 -49.32 -13.95 20.91
C VAL A 415 -49.88 -13.14 19.73
N GLU A 416 -49.11 -12.87 18.68
CA GLU A 416 -49.63 -12.14 17.50
C GLU A 416 -49.36 -12.89 16.19
N SER A 417 -49.93 -14.09 16.08
CA SER A 417 -50.15 -14.75 14.79
C SER A 417 -51.65 -14.95 14.58
N SER A 418 -52.35 -13.86 14.26
CA SER A 418 -53.61 -13.96 13.54
C SER A 418 -53.85 -12.68 12.73
N GLN A 419 -54.21 -12.91 11.47
CA GLN A 419 -54.72 -11.97 10.45
C GLN A 419 -53.78 -11.61 9.28
N GLN A 420 -54.09 -12.29 8.17
CA GLN A 420 -54.28 -11.77 6.80
C GLN A 420 -53.05 -11.31 5.99
N LEU A 421 -52.65 -12.07 4.96
CA LEU A 421 -53.23 -12.24 3.60
C LEU A 421 -52.76 -11.16 2.60
N CYS A 422 -52.00 -11.64 1.60
CA CYS A 422 -52.16 -11.37 0.16
C CYS A 422 -52.23 -9.91 -0.35
N LEU A 423 -51.24 -9.48 -1.15
CA LEU A 423 -51.34 -9.28 -2.62
C LEU A 423 -50.28 -8.29 -3.16
N PHE A 424 -49.71 -8.68 -4.31
CA PHE A 424 -48.89 -7.98 -5.30
C PHE A 424 -47.41 -7.70 -5.00
#